data_AF-A0A9E1KNN9-F1
#
_entry.id   AF-A0A9E1KNN9-F1
#
_cell.length_a   1.000
_cell.length_b   1.000
_cell.length_c   1.000
_cell.angle_alpha   90.00
_cell.angle_beta   90.00
_cell.angle_gamma   90.00
#
_symmetry.space_group_name_H-M   'P 1'
#
loop_
_entity.id
_entity.type
_entity.pdbx_description
1 polymer ?
#
loop_
_entity_poly.entity_id
_entity_poly.type
_entity_poly.pdbx_seq_one_letter_code
_entity_poly.pdbx_strand_id
1 'polypeptide(L)'
;MSVKNKAKDRDHNGRIRRIYTSRHKWGVHYGKSPGWWVDIFMTRPQRRAEAHLCHLLGQGMTDADEVIFPLGNHKPHEYYW
;
A
#
# COMPACT_ATOMS: atom_id res chain seq x y z
N MET A 1 23.27 -4.15 -2.30
CA MET A 1 23.49 -3.70 -3.70
C MET A 1 22.14 -3.48 -4.38
N SER A 2 21.94 -2.34 -5.04
CA SER A 2 20.72 -2.08 -5.84
C SER A 2 20.85 -2.79 -7.19
N VAL A 3 19.88 -3.64 -7.55
CA VAL A 3 19.83 -4.39 -8.82
C VAL A 3 19.73 -3.45 -10.05
N LYS A 4 19.40 -2.17 -9.84
CA LYS A 4 19.13 -1.19 -10.91
C LYS A 4 20.25 -0.15 -10.99
N ASN A 5 20.79 0.03 -12.19
CA ASN A 5 21.82 1.03 -12.47
C ASN A 5 21.13 2.37 -12.81
N LYS A 6 20.98 3.22 -11.78
CA LYS A 6 20.27 4.51 -11.87
C LYS A 6 20.80 5.48 -12.93
N ALA A 7 22.01 5.28 -13.45
CA ALA A 7 22.58 6.12 -14.52
C ALA A 7 22.22 5.60 -15.92
N LYS A 8 22.32 4.28 -16.15
CA LYS A 8 22.06 3.67 -17.46
C LYS A 8 20.57 3.40 -17.73
N ASP A 9 19.80 3.16 -16.68
CA ASP A 9 18.41 2.73 -16.78
C ASP A 9 17.42 3.90 -16.95
N ARG A 10 17.91 5.11 -17.24
CA ARG A 10 17.09 6.32 -17.40
C ARG A 10 16.62 6.55 -18.84
N ASP A 11 15.50 7.25 -18.98
CA ASP A 11 14.99 7.76 -20.25
C ASP A 11 15.55 9.17 -20.55
N HIS A 12 15.16 9.73 -21.69
CA HIS A 12 15.57 11.08 -22.10
C HIS A 12 15.08 12.19 -21.15
N ASN A 13 14.11 11.90 -20.28
CA ASN A 13 13.59 12.80 -19.24
C ASN A 13 14.22 12.54 -17.87
N GLY A 14 15.24 11.66 -17.77
CA GLY A 14 15.92 11.33 -16.52
C GLY A 14 15.13 10.41 -15.57
N ARG A 15 13.99 9.88 -15.99
CA ARG A 15 13.18 8.91 -15.22
C ARG A 15 13.69 7.50 -15.49
N ILE A 16 13.62 6.60 -14.51
CA ILE A 16 13.99 5.19 -14.75
C ILE A 16 12.98 4.58 -15.73
N ARG A 17 13.47 3.95 -16.80
CA ARG A 17 12.64 3.36 -17.85
C ARG A 17 11.65 2.37 -17.25
N ARG A 18 10.41 2.42 -17.75
CA ARG A 18 9.28 1.65 -17.22
C ARG A 18 9.52 0.14 -17.28
N ILE A 19 10.36 -0.36 -18.18
CA ILE A 19 10.75 -1.78 -18.21
C ILE A 19 11.44 -2.23 -16.90
N TYR A 20 12.22 -1.35 -16.27
CA TYR A 20 12.93 -1.62 -15.02
C TYR A 20 12.12 -1.27 -13.77
N THR A 21 11.07 -0.45 -13.88
CA THR A 21 10.16 -0.12 -12.75
C THR A 21 8.84 -0.89 -12.79
N SER A 22 8.46 -1.44 -13.93
CA SER A 22 7.31 -2.32 -14.05
C SER A 22 7.53 -3.53 -13.15
N ARG A 23 6.47 -3.90 -12.42
CA ARG A 23 6.41 -5.20 -11.74
C ARG A 23 6.80 -6.24 -12.79
N HIS A 24 7.92 -6.92 -12.58
CA HIS A 24 8.42 -7.90 -13.53
C HIS A 24 7.27 -8.84 -13.91
N LYS A 25 7.17 -9.22 -15.19
CA LYS A 25 6.22 -10.25 -15.68
C LYS A 25 6.25 -11.54 -14.84
N TRP A 26 7.38 -11.79 -14.17
CA TRP A 26 7.66 -12.92 -13.28
C TRP A 26 7.27 -12.69 -11.81
N GLY A 27 6.75 -11.51 -11.47
CA GLY A 27 6.40 -11.11 -10.11
C GLY A 27 5.04 -11.61 -9.64
N VAL A 28 4.64 -12.82 -10.05
CA VAL A 28 3.64 -13.58 -9.29
C VAL A 28 4.34 -13.93 -7.99
N HIS A 29 4.15 -13.07 -6.99
CA HIS A 29 4.67 -13.30 -5.66
C HIS A 29 3.84 -14.40 -5.03
N TYR A 30 4.17 -15.67 -5.30
CA TYR A 30 3.43 -16.82 -4.79
C TYR A 30 3.33 -16.80 -3.26
N GLY A 31 4.34 -16.27 -2.55
CA GLY A 31 4.28 -16.07 -1.10
C GLY A 31 3.63 -14.75 -0.63
N LYS A 32 2.89 -14.04 -1.49
CA LYS A 32 2.13 -12.85 -1.09
C LYS A 32 0.65 -13.10 -1.29
N SER A 33 -0.14 -12.70 -0.30
CA SER A 33 -1.60 -12.72 -0.44
C SER A 33 -2.03 -11.91 -1.67
N PRO A 34 -3.02 -12.39 -2.43
CA PRO A 34 -3.57 -11.67 -3.57
C PRO A 34 -3.99 -10.25 -3.20
N GLY A 35 -3.87 -9.30 -4.15
CA GLY A 35 -4.17 -7.89 -3.91
C GLY A 35 -5.61 -7.66 -3.40
N TRP A 36 -6.58 -8.39 -3.97
CA TRP A 36 -7.98 -8.34 -3.54
C TRP A 36 -8.18 -8.83 -2.10
N TRP A 37 -7.42 -9.84 -1.68
CA TRP A 37 -7.48 -10.35 -0.30
C TRP A 37 -6.94 -9.32 0.70
N VAL A 38 -5.84 -8.65 0.34
CA VAL A 38 -5.28 -7.55 1.13
C VAL A 38 -6.27 -6.39 1.24
N ASP A 39 -7.03 -6.14 0.17
CA ASP A 39 -8.03 -5.08 0.11
C ASP A 39 -9.31 -5.39 0.90
N ILE A 40 -9.58 -6.65 1.23
CA ILE A 40 -10.78 -7.03 1.99
C ILE A 40 -10.44 -7.29 3.45
N PHE A 41 -9.34 -8.00 3.72
CA PHE A 41 -9.12 -8.67 5.01
C PHE A 41 -7.90 -8.17 5.79
N MET A 42 -6.99 -7.44 5.14
CA MET A 42 -5.76 -6.97 5.78
C MET A 42 -5.90 -5.50 6.20
N THR A 43 -4.79 -4.86 6.54
CA THR A 43 -4.77 -3.50 7.11
C THR A 43 -5.09 -2.38 6.12
N ARG A 44 -5.27 -2.67 4.83
CA ARG A 44 -5.41 -1.62 3.78
C ARG A 44 -6.72 -0.82 3.88
N PRO A 45 -7.89 -1.42 4.12
CA PRO A 45 -9.13 -0.68 4.39
C PRO A 45 -9.02 0.22 5.63
N GLN A 46 -8.43 -0.30 6.70
CA GLN A 46 -8.27 0.43 7.96
C GLN A 46 -7.37 1.65 7.77
N ARG A 47 -6.23 1.49 7.10
CA ARG A 47 -5.35 2.62 6.77
C ARG A 47 -6.03 3.70 5.93
N ARG A 48 -6.98 3.32 5.06
CA ARG A 48 -7.78 4.31 4.31
C ARG A 48 -8.76 5.05 5.23
N ALA A 49 -9.43 4.33 6.14
CA ALA A 49 -10.31 4.93 7.13
C ALA A 49 -9.54 5.86 8.09
N GLU A 50 -8.39 5.44 8.59
CA GLU A 50 -7.49 6.25 9.43
C GLU A 50 -7.03 7.52 8.69
N ALA A 51 -6.56 7.39 7.45
CA ALA A 51 -6.13 8.54 6.66
C ALA A 51 -7.28 9.55 6.44
N HIS A 52 -8.50 9.05 6.23
CA HIS A 52 -9.69 9.89 6.12
C HIS A 52 -10.03 10.59 7.44
N LEU A 53 -9.98 9.89 8.58
CA LEU A 53 -10.18 10.50 9.89
C LEU A 53 -9.15 11.58 10.20
N CYS A 54 -7.87 11.33 9.91
CA CYS A 54 -6.82 12.34 10.05
C CYS A 54 -7.05 13.56 9.15
N HIS A 55 -7.60 13.35 7.94
CA HIS A 55 -7.95 14.45 7.06
C HIS A 55 -9.07 15.32 7.64
N LEU A 56 -10.13 14.71 8.17
CA LEU A 56 -11.24 15.42 8.82
C LEU A 56 -10.79 16.17 10.08
N LEU A 57 -9.94 15.55 10.91
CA LEU A 57 -9.32 16.21 12.07
C LEU A 57 -8.51 17.43 11.66
N GLY A 58 -7.69 17.31 10.62
CA GLY A 58 -6.91 18.43 10.10
C GLY A 58 -7.77 19.56 9.53
N GLN A 59 -9.00 19.26 9.10
CA GLN A 59 -9.99 20.24 8.66
C GLN A 59 -10.84 20.82 9.80
N GLY A 60 -10.68 20.33 11.03
CA GLY A 60 -11.51 20.72 12.17
C GLY A 60 -12.97 20.26 12.06
N MET A 61 -13.25 19.27 11.20
CA MET A 61 -14.59 18.73 10.98
C MET A 61 -14.99 17.66 12.01
N THR A 62 -14.08 17.27 12.89
CA THR A 62 -14.32 16.26 13.92
C THR A 62 -13.49 16.60 15.15
N ASP A 63 -14.03 16.36 16.33
CA ASP A 63 -13.31 16.57 17.60
C ASP A 63 -12.31 15.44 17.84
N ALA A 64 -11.09 15.80 18.25
CA ALA A 64 -10.02 14.85 18.53
C ALA A 64 -10.37 13.90 19.68
N ASP A 65 -11.15 14.38 20.66
CA ASP A 65 -11.54 13.59 21.83
C ASP A 65 -12.66 12.58 21.51
N GLU A 66 -13.38 12.78 20.40
CA GLU A 66 -14.49 11.93 19.97
C GLU A 66 -14.11 10.94 18.86
N VAL A 67 -12.94 11.10 18.23
CA VAL A 67 -12.49 10.20 17.14
C VAL A 67 -11.99 8.87 17.69
N ILE A 68 -12.63 7.79 17.23
CA ILE A 68 -12.19 6.41 17.50
C ILE A 68 -11.58 5.82 16.24
N PHE A 69 -10.28 5.52 16.30
CA PHE A 69 -9.58 4.83 15.21
C PHE A 69 -9.92 3.33 15.18
N PRO A 70 -9.97 2.70 13.99
CA PRO A 70 -10.23 1.27 13.87
C PRO A 70 -9.00 0.46 14.35
N LEU A 71 -9.01 0.00 15.60
CA LEU A 71 -7.90 -0.74 16.23
C LEU A 71 -7.90 -2.26 15.96
N GLY A 72 -8.99 -2.80 15.42
CA GLY A 72 -9.16 -4.24 15.23
C GLY A 72 -8.33 -4.79 14.07
N ASN A 73 -8.05 -6.09 14.05
CA ASN A 73 -7.46 -6.76 12.90
C ASN A 73 -8.49 -7.74 12.34
N HIS A 74 -9.01 -7.51 11.12
CA HIS A 74 -10.00 -8.39 10.48
C HIS A 74 -9.36 -9.57 9.74
N LYS A 75 -8.20 -10.05 10.23
CA LYS A 75 -7.49 -11.14 9.57
C LYS A 75 -8.29 -12.45 9.71
N PRO A 76 -8.68 -13.08 8.59
CA PRO A 76 -9.30 -14.39 8.61
C PRO A 76 -8.30 -15.43 9.12
N HIS A 77 -8.82 -16.51 9.70
CA HIS A 77 -8.02 -17.63 10.20
C HIS A 77 -7.42 -18.49 9.08
N GLU A 78 -8.04 -18.48 7.90
CA GLU A 78 -7.46 -19.06 6.70
C GLU A 78 -6.54 -18.04 6.04
N TYR A 79 -5.30 -18.43 5.74
CA TYR A 79 -4.32 -17.57 5.09
C TYR A 79 -3.99 -18.12 3.70
N TYR A 80 -3.83 -17.22 2.73
CA TYR A 80 -3.18 -17.58 1.47
C TYR A 80 -1.70 -17.89 1.73
N TRP A 81 -1.27 -19.09 1.37
CA TRP A 81 0.11 -19.59 1.42
C TRP A 81 0.86 -19.32 0.11
#